data_AF-A0A3S5DP64-F1
#
_entry.id   AF-A0A3S5DP64-F1
#
_cell.length_a   1.000
_cell.length_b   1.000
_cell.length_c   1.000
_cell.angle_alpha   90.00
_cell.angle_beta   90.00
_cell.angle_gamma   90.00
#
_symmetry.space_group_name_H-M   'P 1'
#
loop_
_entity.id
_entity.type
_entity.pdbx_description
1 polymer ?
#
loop_
_entity_poly.entity_id
_entity_poly.type
_entity_poly.pdbx_seq_one_letter_code
_entity_poly.pdbx_strand_id
1 'polypeptide(L)'
;MDLQVRYFMPKNSVAPLAFYFSGDLLSDYTNLELISTISTMETFQKIYRPEIYNANAAAGQCYQPNLNHQDHSLTKIVYDREERSQLAIEQGKFTEEHFIKPYKDILEKWSAHYAL
;
A
#
# COMPACT_ATOMS: atom_id res chain seq x y z
N MET A 1 16.83 6.50 1.90
CA MET A 1 15.41 6.39 2.30
C MET A 1 15.39 6.20 3.80
N ASP A 2 15.05 7.25 4.56
CA ASP A 2 15.05 7.24 6.02
C ASP A 2 13.62 7.03 6.54
N LEU A 3 13.08 5.84 6.27
CA LEU A 3 11.74 5.47 6.73
C LEU A 3 11.82 4.80 8.09
N GLN A 4 11.03 5.29 9.04
CA GLN A 4 10.81 4.67 10.34
C GLN A 4 9.60 3.74 10.28
N VAL A 5 9.48 2.83 11.24
CA VAL A 5 8.37 1.88 11.34
C VAL A 5 7.68 1.96 12.69
N ARG A 6 6.34 1.93 12.69
CA ARG A 6 5.52 1.68 13.88
C ARG A 6 4.75 0.37 13.69
N TYR A 7 4.86 -0.50 14.69
CA TYR A 7 4.07 -1.71 14.78
C TYR A 7 2.88 -1.48 15.71
N PHE A 8 1.71 -1.95 15.31
CA PHE A 8 0.49 -1.82 16.10
C PHE A 8 -0.47 -2.96 15.76
N MET A 9 -1.37 -3.27 16.69
CA MET A 9 -2.37 -4.32 16.50
C MET A 9 -3.69 -3.81 17.11
N PRO A 10 -4.62 -3.29 16.28
CA PRO A 10 -5.92 -2.86 16.77
C PRO A 10 -6.66 -4.01 17.48
N LYS A 11 -7.53 -3.69 18.44
CA LYS A 11 -8.34 -4.71 19.10
C LYS A 11 -9.16 -5.47 18.06
N ASN A 12 -9.15 -6.80 18.14
CA ASN A 12 -9.83 -7.73 17.22
C ASN A 12 -9.25 -7.76 15.79
N SER A 13 -8.08 -7.17 15.51
CA SER A 13 -7.41 -7.39 14.23
C SER A 13 -6.93 -8.84 14.10
N VAL A 14 -6.86 -9.33 12.88
CA VAL A 14 -6.45 -10.72 12.56
C VAL A 14 -4.93 -10.92 12.53
N ALA A 15 -4.16 -9.84 12.39
CA ALA A 15 -2.70 -9.82 12.44
C ALA A 15 -2.19 -8.42 12.86
N PRO A 16 -0.95 -8.29 13.37
CA PRO A 16 -0.29 -7.01 13.56
C PRO A 16 -0.04 -6.29 12.23
N LEU A 17 -0.06 -4.96 12.27
CA LEU A 17 0.25 -4.08 11.15
C LEU A 17 1.58 -3.34 11.39
N ALA A 18 2.23 -2.97 10.29
CA ALA A 18 3.39 -2.11 10.27
C ALA A 18 3.10 -0.89 9.41
N PHE A 19 3.33 0.30 9.95
CA PHE A 19 3.21 1.56 9.23
C PHE A 19 4.59 2.17 9.05
N TYR A 20 4.99 2.39 7.80
CA TYR A 20 6.26 3.04 7.45
C TYR A 20 6.00 4.51 7.14
N PHE A 21 6.82 5.39 7.71
CA PHE A 21 6.65 6.83 7.60
C PHE A 21 7.99 7.55 7.64
N SER A 22 8.00 8.80 7.20
CA SER A 22 9.14 9.73 7.31
C SER A 22 8.71 10.93 8.15
N GLY A 23 9.63 11.55 8.88
CA GLY A 23 9.30 12.69 9.76
C GLY A 23 8.58 12.25 11.04
N ASP A 24 7.63 13.06 11.51
CA ASP A 24 6.82 12.81 12.69
C ASP A 24 5.43 12.24 12.32
N LEU A 25 5.18 10.98 12.66
CA LEU A 25 3.96 10.26 12.28
C LEU A 25 2.66 10.96 12.72
N LEU A 26 2.67 11.63 13.88
CA LEU A 26 1.44 12.18 14.48
C LEU A 26 1.22 13.64 14.12
N SER A 27 2.28 14.35 13.72
CA SER A 27 2.25 15.79 13.45
C SER A 27 2.27 16.10 11.96
N ASP A 28 2.95 15.27 11.16
CA ASP A 28 3.19 15.55 9.73
C ASP A 28 2.13 14.92 8.80
N TYR A 29 1.22 14.10 9.34
CA TYR A 29 0.19 13.40 8.59
C TYR A 29 -1.21 13.73 9.09
N THR A 30 -2.13 13.89 8.16
CA THR A 30 -3.55 14.02 8.45
C THR A 30 -4.17 12.64 8.72
N ASN A 31 -5.27 12.63 9.48
CA ASN A 31 -6.05 11.40 9.70
C ASN A 31 -6.50 10.74 8.40
N LEU A 32 -6.82 11.51 7.36
CA LEU A 32 -7.26 10.97 6.08
C LEU A 32 -6.11 10.22 5.38
N GLU A 33 -4.90 10.80 5.35
CA GLU A 33 -3.73 10.13 4.78
C GLU A 33 -3.44 8.81 5.52
N LEU A 34 -3.43 8.84 6.85
CA LEU A 34 -3.18 7.65 7.66
C LEU A 34 -4.23 6.55 7.41
N ILE A 35 -5.52 6.90 7.46
CA ILE A 35 -6.61 5.94 7.23
C ILE A 35 -6.56 5.40 5.80
N SER A 36 -6.37 6.26 4.79
CA SER A 36 -6.28 5.83 3.39
C SER A 36 -5.13 4.84 3.20
N THR A 37 -3.93 5.14 3.69
CA THR A 37 -2.79 4.23 3.58
C THR A 37 -3.04 2.90 4.30
N ILE A 38 -3.57 2.93 5.52
CA ILE A 38 -3.89 1.70 6.27
C ILE A 38 -4.93 0.86 5.54
N SER A 39 -6.04 1.45 5.09
CA SER A 39 -7.11 0.74 4.38
C SER A 39 -6.66 0.15 3.04
N THR A 40 -5.80 0.86 2.31
CA THR A 40 -5.21 0.34 1.08
C THR A 40 -4.29 -0.85 1.37
N MET A 41 -3.40 -0.72 2.36
CA MET A 41 -2.48 -1.82 2.72
C MET A 41 -3.21 -3.04 3.24
N GLU A 42 -4.23 -2.88 4.10
CA GLU A 42 -5.05 -3.97 4.61
C GLU A 42 -5.72 -4.75 3.47
N THR A 43 -6.24 -4.04 2.46
CA THR A 43 -6.86 -4.66 1.29
C THR A 43 -5.84 -5.48 0.49
N PHE A 44 -4.67 -4.92 0.18
CA PHE A 44 -3.63 -5.65 -0.56
C PHE A 44 -3.13 -6.86 0.22
N GLN A 45 -2.96 -6.73 1.53
CA GLN A 45 -2.54 -7.81 2.40
C GLN A 45 -3.52 -8.99 2.38
N LYS A 46 -4.83 -8.73 2.42
CA LYS A 46 -5.87 -9.76 2.28
C LYS A 46 -5.79 -10.49 0.93
N ILE A 47 -5.46 -9.77 -0.14
CA ILE A 47 -5.33 -10.36 -1.47
C ILE A 47 -4.05 -11.23 -1.56
N TYR A 48 -2.91 -10.75 -1.05
CA TYR A 48 -1.62 -11.41 -1.24
C TYR A 48 -1.30 -12.50 -0.22
N ARG A 49 -1.79 -12.39 1.02
CA ARG A 49 -1.52 -13.31 2.14
C ARG A 49 -2.78 -13.51 2.98
N PRO A 50 -3.87 -14.04 2.40
CA PRO A 50 -5.13 -14.24 3.11
C PRO A 50 -4.98 -15.13 4.36
N GLU A 51 -4.03 -16.06 4.36
CA GLU A 51 -3.73 -16.96 5.50
C GLU A 51 -3.30 -16.19 6.76
N ILE A 52 -2.75 -14.99 6.57
CA ILE A 52 -2.28 -14.09 7.64
C ILE A 52 -3.31 -12.96 7.86
N TYR A 53 -3.74 -12.30 6.79
CA TYR A 53 -4.46 -11.02 6.88
C TYR A 53 -5.96 -11.11 6.58
N ASN A 54 -6.45 -12.29 6.20
CA ASN A 54 -7.89 -12.56 6.01
C ASN A 54 -8.34 -13.82 6.78
N ALA A 55 -7.70 -14.08 7.93
CA ALA A 55 -8.09 -15.14 8.85
C ALA A 55 -9.48 -14.85 9.45
N ASN A 56 -10.24 -15.91 9.77
CA ASN A 56 -11.59 -15.75 10.30
C ASN A 56 -11.63 -15.53 11.83
N ALA A 57 -10.47 -15.55 12.48
CA ALA A 57 -10.30 -15.31 13.90
C ALA A 57 -9.34 -14.14 14.17
N ALA A 58 -9.57 -13.43 15.27
CA ALA A 58 -8.67 -12.38 15.73
C ALA A 58 -7.31 -12.96 16.18
N ALA A 59 -6.25 -12.16 16.04
CA ALA A 59 -4.92 -12.50 16.53
C ALA A 59 -4.93 -12.70 18.05
N GLY A 60 -4.18 -13.70 18.52
CA GLY A 60 -3.88 -13.87 19.94
C GLY A 60 -2.95 -12.77 20.49
N GLN A 61 -2.79 -12.72 21.81
CA GLN A 61 -1.89 -11.76 22.46
C GLN A 61 -0.44 -11.86 21.97
N CYS A 62 0.01 -13.08 21.71
CA CYS A 62 1.26 -13.37 20.99
C CYS A 62 0.89 -13.90 19.60
N TYR A 63 1.23 -13.14 18.57
CA TYR A 63 0.93 -13.51 17.19
C TYR A 63 2.11 -14.25 16.55
N GLN A 64 1.82 -15.38 15.91
CA GLN A 64 2.78 -16.11 15.09
C GLN A 64 2.15 -16.36 13.71
N PRO A 65 2.68 -15.78 12.63
CA PRO A 65 2.13 -15.98 11.30
C PRO A 65 2.33 -17.43 10.84
N ASN A 66 1.34 -17.99 10.15
CA ASN A 66 1.42 -19.32 9.56
C ASN A 66 0.83 -19.30 8.14
N LEU A 67 1.69 -19.53 7.14
CA LEU A 67 1.29 -19.57 5.73
C LEU A 67 0.45 -20.79 5.35
N ASN A 68 0.30 -21.76 6.25
CA ASN A 68 -0.53 -22.94 6.04
C ASN A 68 -1.83 -22.89 6.87
N HIS A 69 -2.16 -21.75 7.49
CA HIS A 69 -3.37 -21.60 8.28
C HIS A 69 -4.62 -21.75 7.40
N GLN A 70 -5.46 -22.76 7.67
CA GLN A 70 -6.60 -23.10 6.82
C GLN A 70 -7.85 -22.25 7.10
N ASP A 71 -7.96 -21.65 8.29
CA ASP A 71 -9.14 -20.87 8.69
C ASP A 71 -9.04 -19.41 8.23
N HIS A 72 -9.10 -19.22 6.91
CA HIS A 72 -9.11 -17.92 6.28
C HIS A 72 -10.08 -17.88 5.11
N SER A 73 -10.43 -16.68 4.68
CA SER A 73 -11.26 -16.46 3.49
C SER A 73 -10.40 -16.02 2.32
N LEU A 74 -10.66 -16.53 1.12
CA LEU A 74 -10.06 -16.01 -0.10
C LEU A 74 -10.87 -14.81 -0.61
N THR A 75 -10.18 -13.80 -1.16
CA THR A 75 -10.87 -12.71 -1.86
C THR A 75 -11.33 -13.19 -3.24
N LYS A 76 -12.36 -12.55 -3.80
CA LYS A 76 -12.77 -12.76 -5.20
C LYS A 76 -11.93 -11.94 -6.19
N ILE A 77 -10.89 -11.26 -5.71
CA ILE A 77 -10.03 -10.39 -6.50
C ILE A 77 -8.87 -11.24 -7.00
N VAL A 78 -8.74 -11.34 -8.32
CA VAL A 78 -7.63 -12.02 -8.96
C VAL A 78 -6.65 -10.97 -9.45
N TYR A 79 -5.38 -11.12 -9.05
CA TYR A 79 -4.31 -10.23 -9.53
C TYR A 79 -3.79 -10.74 -10.87
N ASP A 80 -4.39 -10.26 -11.96
CA ASP A 80 -3.94 -10.52 -13.31
C ASP A 80 -2.68 -9.71 -13.62
N ARG A 81 -1.54 -10.41 -13.69
CA ARG A 81 -0.23 -9.79 -13.93
C ARG A 81 -0.05 -9.35 -15.38
N GLU A 82 -0.70 -10.04 -16.32
CA GLU A 82 -0.59 -9.73 -17.73
C GLU A 82 -1.38 -8.46 -18.03
N GLU A 83 -2.66 -8.41 -17.62
CA GLU A 83 -3.51 -7.23 -17.77
C GLU A 83 -2.88 -6.01 -17.08
N ARG A 84 -2.41 -6.15 -15.84
CA ARG A 84 -1.72 -5.06 -15.13
C ARG A 84 -0.52 -4.52 -15.92
N SER A 85 0.24 -5.40 -16.57
CA SER A 85 1.42 -4.98 -17.34
C SER A 85 1.03 -4.28 -18.64
N GLN A 86 -0.02 -4.74 -19.31
CA GLN A 86 -0.58 -4.07 -20.49
C GLN A 86 -1.11 -2.67 -20.14
N LEU A 87 -1.94 -2.57 -19.09
CA LEU A 87 -2.48 -1.30 -18.62
C LEU A 87 -1.40 -0.32 -18.18
N ALA A 88 -0.33 -0.78 -17.51
CA ALA A 88 0.79 0.09 -17.12
C ALA A 88 1.50 0.71 -18.34
N ILE A 89 1.66 -0.05 -19.43
CA ILE A 89 2.24 0.46 -20.67
C ILE A 89 1.31 1.49 -21.32
N GLU A 90 0.01 1.20 -21.38
CA GLU A 90 -0.99 2.12 -21.93
C GLU A 90 -1.07 3.43 -21.13
N GLN A 91 -1.13 3.34 -19.81
CA GLN A 91 -1.10 4.50 -18.91
C GLN A 91 0.19 5.31 -19.08
N GLY A 92 1.34 4.64 -19.24
CA GLY A 92 2.62 5.29 -19.51
C GLY A 92 2.59 6.10 -20.81
N LYS A 93 2.11 5.51 -21.90
CA LYS A 93 1.98 6.17 -23.22
C LYS A 93 0.99 7.34 -23.17
N PHE A 94 -0.18 7.14 -22.55
CA PHE A 94 -1.19 8.17 -22.38
C PHE A 94 -0.65 9.37 -21.58
N THR A 95 0.05 9.09 -20.47
CA THR A 95 0.68 10.12 -19.64
C THR A 95 1.78 10.84 -20.41
N GLU A 96 2.59 10.12 -21.19
CA GLU A 96 3.63 10.71 -22.03
C GLU A 96 3.03 11.69 -23.04
N GLU A 97 1.99 11.27 -23.77
CA GLU A 97 1.37 12.06 -24.83
C GLU A 97 0.57 13.26 -24.32
N HIS A 98 -0.24 13.07 -23.28
CA HIS A 98 -1.21 14.07 -22.85
C HIS A 98 -0.75 14.93 -21.67
N PHE A 99 0.28 14.51 -20.94
CA PHE A 99 0.76 15.24 -19.77
C PHE A 99 2.24 15.59 -19.87
N ILE A 100 3.13 14.63 -20.11
CA ILE A 100 4.58 14.90 -20.12
C ILE A 100 4.98 15.77 -21.31
N LYS A 101 4.65 15.38 -22.56
CA LYS A 101 5.05 16.13 -23.76
C LYS A 101 4.47 17.55 -23.79
N PRO A 102 3.16 17.78 -23.54
CA PRO A 102 2.59 19.12 -23.64
C PRO A 102 3.10 20.09 -22.58
N TYR A 103 3.48 19.57 -21.40
CA TYR A 103 3.90 20.38 -20.26
C TYR A 103 5.38 20.20 -19.90
N LYS A 104 6.19 19.62 -20.81
CA LYS A 104 7.59 19.23 -20.54
C LYS A 104 8.40 20.37 -19.92
N ASP A 105 8.41 21.54 -20.55
CA ASP A 105 9.20 22.69 -20.08
C ASP A 105 8.77 23.18 -18.69
N ILE A 106 7.46 23.09 -18.38
CA ILE A 106 6.92 23.47 -17.06
C ILE A 106 7.36 22.43 -16.01
N LEU A 107 7.23 21.15 -16.33
CA LEU A 107 7.62 20.05 -15.45
C LEU A 107 9.14 20.02 -15.20
N GLU A 108 9.95 20.32 -16.21
CA GLU A 108 11.41 20.44 -16.08
C GLU A 108 11.79 21.60 -15.14
N LYS A 109 11.21 22.79 -15.35
CA LYS A 109 11.43 23.93 -14.45
C LYS A 109 10.97 23.62 -13.03
N TRP A 110 9.79 23.01 -12.87
CA TRP A 110 9.26 22.65 -11.57
C TRP A 110 10.17 21.65 -10.84
N SER A 111 10.55 20.55 -11.51
CA SER A 111 11.38 19.50 -10.89
C SER A 111 12.79 19.96 -10.54
N ALA A 112 13.36 20.93 -11.27
CA ALA A 112 14.63 21.56 -10.94
C ALA A 112 14.67 22.23 -9.55
N HIS A 113 13.52 22.60 -8.97
CA HIS A 113 13.44 23.17 -7.61
C HIS A 113 13.46 22.12 -6.50
N TYR A 114 13.30 20.83 -6.84
CA TYR A 114 13.22 19.71 -5.89
C TYR A 114 14.33 18.68 -6.12
N ALA A 115 15.16 18.87 -7.15
CA ALA A 115 16.42 18.15 -7.27
C ALA A 115 17.36 18.65 -6.15
N LEU A 116 17.49 17.82 -5.11
CA LEU A 116 18.50 17.97 -4.05
C LEU A 116 19.92 17.91 -4.63
#